data_AF-A0A9Q1DH25-F1
#
_entry.id   AF-A0A9Q1DH25-F1
#
_cell.length_a   1.000
_cell.length_b   1.000
_cell.length_c   1.000
_cell.angle_alpha   90.00
_cell.angle_beta   90.00
_cell.angle_gamma   90.00
#
_symmetry.space_group_name_H-M   'P 1'
#
loop_
_entity.id
_entity.type
_entity.pdbx_description
1 polymer ?
#
loop_
_entity_poly.entity_id
_entity_poly.type
_entity_poly.pdbx_seq_one_letter_code
_entity_poly.pdbx_strand_id
1 'polypeptide(L)'
;MEKTPLLDGCLSVIAQAFMDSFSLVEQHLDKHSPTNKLLHAKDIPQYKQEVKDFYKQVRDPAGFSNAEFKAFLREESKKDGHITDIPVHL
;
A
#
# COMPACT_ATOMS: atom_id res chain seq x y z
N MET A 1 -16.73 -8.50 13.01
CA MET A 1 -16.81 -7.03 13.18
C MET A 1 -17.88 -6.54 12.23
N GLU A 2 -19.00 -6.01 12.73
CA GLU A 2 -20.06 -5.49 11.87
C GLU A 2 -19.67 -4.11 11.34
N LYS A 3 -19.73 -3.91 10.02
CA LYS A 3 -19.55 -2.61 9.38
C LYS A 3 -20.91 -2.03 9.04
N THR A 4 -21.19 -0.83 9.53
CA THR A 4 -22.38 -0.08 9.11
C THR A 4 -22.13 0.60 7.75
N PRO A 5 -23.19 0.87 6.95
CA PRO A 5 -23.03 1.57 5.68
C PRO A 5 -22.36 2.94 5.80
N LEU A 6 -22.64 3.65 6.91
CA LEU A 6 -21.99 4.92 7.22
C LEU A 6 -20.48 4.76 7.41
N LEU A 7 -20.07 3.77 8.22
CA LEU A 7 -18.65 3.49 8.45
C LEU A 7 -17.95 3.09 7.14
N ASP A 8 -18.62 2.31 6.30
CA ASP A 8 -18.07 1.90 5.01
C ASP A 8 -17.88 3.10 4.05
N GLY A 9 -18.81 4.06 4.06
CA GLY A 9 -18.66 5.33 3.35
C GLY A 9 -17.46 6.16 3.84
N CYS A 10 -17.29 6.29 5.16
CA CYS A 10 -16.14 6.98 5.74
C CYS A 10 -14.81 6.30 5.37
N LEU A 11 -14.76 4.96 5.41
CA LEU A 11 -13.57 4.20 5.01
C LEU A 11 -13.28 4.34 3.52
N SER A 12 -14.31 4.43 2.68
CA SER A 12 -14.14 4.65 1.24
C SER A 12 -13.51 6.00 0.94
N VAL A 13 -13.85 7.06 1.70
CA VAL A 13 -13.21 8.38 1.58
C VAL A 13 -11.72 8.29 1.94
N ILE A 14 -11.39 7.61 3.03
CA ILE A 14 -10.00 7.42 3.46
C ILE A 14 -9.22 6.59 2.43
N ALA A 15 -9.81 5.50 1.93
CA ALA A 15 -9.20 4.67 0.90
C ALA A 15 -8.96 5.45 -0.39
N GLN A 16 -9.88 6.35 -0.78
CA GLN A 16 -9.70 7.21 -1.94
C GLN A 16 -8.54 8.19 -1.74
N ALA A 17 -8.43 8.82 -0.57
CA ALA A 17 -7.31 9.69 -0.23
C ALA A 17 -5.98 8.92 -0.24
N PHE A 18 -5.97 7.71 0.32
CA PHE A 18 -4.82 6.82 0.26
C PHE A 18 -4.41 6.53 -1.18
N MET A 19 -5.35 6.16 -2.07
CA MET A 19 -5.05 5.93 -3.49
C MET A 19 -4.54 7.21 -4.20
N ASP A 20 -5.11 8.37 -3.90
CA ASP A 20 -4.67 9.65 -4.48
C ASP A 20 -3.21 9.98 -4.09
N SER A 21 -2.75 9.56 -2.91
CA SER A 21 -1.35 9.68 -2.48
C SER A 21 -0.35 8.89 -3.33
N PHE A 22 -0.78 7.87 -4.09
CA PHE A 22 0.07 7.14 -5.03
C PHE A 22 0.01 7.71 -6.45
N SER A 23 -0.86 8.68 -6.72
CA SER A 23 -1.02 9.23 -8.06
C SER A 23 0.20 10.06 -8.49
N LEU A 24 0.68 9.81 -9.71
CA LEU A 24 1.77 10.59 -10.33
C LEU A 24 1.28 11.93 -10.92
N VAL A 25 -0.04 12.10 -11.06
CA VAL A 25 -0.64 13.29 -11.68
C VAL A 25 -0.96 14.32 -10.60
N GLU A 26 -0.49 15.55 -10.79
CA GLU A 26 -0.90 16.68 -9.95
C GLU A 26 -2.39 16.95 -10.12
N GLN A 27 -3.11 16.99 -9.00
CA GLN A 27 -4.54 17.24 -9.01
C GLN A 27 -4.79 18.73 -8.88
N HIS A 28 -5.43 19.32 -9.89
CA HIS A 28 -5.97 20.67 -9.79
C HIS A 28 -7.38 20.58 -9.23
N LEU A 29 -7.56 21.10 -8.01
CA LEU A 29 -8.85 21.09 -7.33
C LEU A 29 -9.49 22.47 -7.40
N ASP A 30 -10.77 22.47 -7.71
CA ASP A 30 -11.62 23.65 -7.83
C ASP A 30 -12.94 23.46 -7.06
N LYS A 31 -13.83 24.45 -7.13
CA LYS A 31 -15.13 24.42 -6.47
C LYS A 31 -16.09 23.34 -7.00
N HIS A 32 -15.77 22.71 -8.13
CA HIS A 32 -16.56 21.63 -8.75
C HIS A 32 -15.99 20.25 -8.41
N SER A 33 -14.84 20.21 -7.75
CA SER A 33 -14.20 18.98 -7.34
C SER A 33 -14.99 18.28 -6.24
N PRO A 34 -14.99 16.93 -6.20
CA PRO A 34 -15.68 16.16 -5.16
C PRO A 34 -15.24 16.55 -3.74
N THR A 35 -16.19 16.68 -2.81
CA THR A 35 -15.93 17.13 -1.42
C THR A 35 -14.89 16.27 -0.71
N ASN A 36 -14.88 14.96 -0.94
CA ASN A 36 -13.89 14.04 -0.35
C ASN A 36 -12.45 14.34 -0.82
N LYS A 37 -12.27 14.84 -2.05
CA LYS A 37 -10.95 15.28 -2.54
C LYS A 37 -10.55 16.62 -1.94
N LEU A 38 -11.51 17.53 -1.82
CA LEU A 38 -11.29 18.82 -1.15
C LEU A 38 -10.90 18.65 0.32
N LEU A 39 -11.44 17.63 1.00
CA LEU A 39 -11.15 17.33 2.41
C LEU A 39 -9.66 17.05 2.67
N HIS A 40 -9.00 16.33 1.75
CA HIS A 40 -7.59 15.92 1.89
C HIS A 40 -6.64 16.69 0.98
N ALA A 41 -7.13 17.70 0.25
CA ALA A 41 -6.39 18.46 -0.77
C ALA A 41 -5.02 18.98 -0.30
N LYS A 42 -4.94 19.41 0.97
CA LYS A 42 -3.72 19.99 1.55
C LYS A 42 -2.67 18.95 1.92
N ASP A 43 -3.10 17.73 2.25
CA ASP A 43 -2.23 16.67 2.78
C ASP A 43 -1.70 15.75 1.67
N ILE A 44 -2.47 15.58 0.58
CA ILE A 44 -2.09 14.73 -0.56
C ILE A 44 -0.67 15.02 -1.12
N PRO A 45 -0.23 16.28 -1.30
CA PRO A 45 1.12 16.55 -1.79
C PRO A 45 2.22 16.00 -0.87
N GLN A 46 2.03 16.09 0.44
CA GLN A 46 2.96 15.53 1.42
C GLN A 46 2.98 14.00 1.33
N TYR A 47 1.81 13.36 1.31
CA TYR A 47 1.73 11.90 1.22
C TYR A 47 2.35 11.36 -0.07
N LYS A 48 2.19 12.06 -1.20
CA LYS A 48 2.88 11.71 -2.45
C LYS A 48 4.41 11.75 -2.30
N GLN A 49 4.93 12.71 -1.55
CA GLN A 49 6.37 12.80 -1.29
C GLN A 49 6.84 11.62 -0.43
N GLU A 50 6.11 11.30 0.64
CA GLU A 50 6.39 10.14 1.50
C GLU A 50 6.35 8.83 0.71
N VAL A 51 5.35 8.63 -0.17
CA VAL A 51 5.24 7.45 -1.06
C VAL A 51 6.45 7.36 -2.01
N LYS A 52 6.85 8.48 -2.62
CA LYS A 52 8.04 8.51 -3.50
C LYS A 52 9.30 8.12 -2.74
N ASP A 53 9.47 8.63 -1.52
CA ASP A 53 10.64 8.34 -0.70
C ASP A 53 10.62 6.91 -0.16
N PHE A 54 9.44 6.34 0.11
CA PHE A 54 9.28 4.92 0.42
C PHE A 54 9.75 4.04 -0.75
N TYR A 55 9.30 4.30 -1.99
CA TYR A 55 9.74 3.51 -3.14
C TYR A 55 11.24 3.61 -3.41
N LYS A 56 11.87 4.78 -3.19
CA LYS A 56 13.33 4.91 -3.26
C LYS A 56 14.02 4.03 -2.23
N GLN A 57 13.57 4.09 -0.97
CA GLN A 57 14.13 3.28 0.12
C GLN A 57 13.97 1.77 -0.10
N VAL A 58 12.87 1.31 -0.72
CA VAL A 58 12.65 -0.10 -1.05
C VAL A 58 13.55 -0.55 -2.22
N ARG A 59 13.88 0.35 -3.15
CA ARG A 59 14.75 0.04 -4.30
C ARG A 59 16.22 -0.03 -3.91
N ASP A 60 16.65 0.81 -2.97
CA ASP A 60 18.05 1.03 -2.65
C ASP A 60 18.73 0.04 -1.63
N PRO A 61 18.09 -0.97 -1.00
CA PRO A 61 18.80 -1.91 -0.12
C PRO A 61 19.78 -2.80 -0.89
N ALA A 62 20.85 -3.22 -0.22
CA ALA A 62 21.67 -4.33 -0.69
C ALA A 62 20.76 -5.56 -0.89
N GLY A 63 20.65 -6.04 -2.13
CA GLY A 63 19.73 -7.12 -2.46
C GLY A 63 19.91 -8.34 -1.54
N PHE A 64 18.80 -8.96 -1.15
CA PHE A 64 18.84 -10.21 -0.40
C PHE A 64 19.59 -11.29 -1.18
N SER A 65 20.40 -12.09 -0.49
CA SER A 65 20.94 -13.29 -1.11
C SER A 65 19.82 -14.31 -1.36
N ASN A 66 19.99 -15.14 -2.39
CA ASN A 66 19.07 -16.26 -2.64
C ASN A 66 18.95 -17.20 -1.43
N ALA A 67 19.98 -17.31 -0.60
CA ALA A 67 19.96 -18.15 0.59
C ALA A 67 19.04 -17.56 1.68
N GLU A 68 19.14 -16.27 1.96
CA GLU A 68 18.28 -15.57 2.93
C GLU A 68 16.82 -15.59 2.49
N PHE A 69 16.55 -15.35 1.20
CA PHE A 69 15.20 -15.41 0.66
C PHE A 69 14.57 -16.80 0.81
N LYS A 70 15.33 -17.86 0.49
CA LYS A 70 14.86 -19.25 0.68
C LYS A 70 14.64 -19.61 2.16
N ALA A 71 15.49 -19.11 3.05
CA ALA A 71 15.33 -19.32 4.48
C ALA A 71 14.05 -18.67 5.01
N PHE A 72 13.79 -17.41 4.62
CA PHE A 72 12.56 -16.68 4.95
C PHE A 72 11.31 -17.43 4.49
N LEU A 73 11.25 -17.85 3.22
CA LEU A 73 10.10 -18.59 2.69
C LEU A 73 9.84 -19.92 3.43
N ARG A 74 10.90 -20.65 3.80
CA ARG A 74 10.77 -21.89 4.58
C ARG A 74 10.24 -21.64 5.99
N GLU A 75 10.62 -20.52 6.60
CA GLU A 75 10.12 -20.15 7.92
C GLU A 75 8.63 -19.79 7.88
N GLU A 76 8.22 -18.96 6.91
CA GLU A 76 6.83 -18.56 6.72
C GLU A 76 5.92 -19.77 6.39
N SER A 77 6.38 -20.68 5.51
CA SER A 77 5.66 -21.92 5.18
C SER A 77 5.43 -22.83 6.40
N LYS A 78 6.33 -22.82 7.39
CA LYS A 78 6.14 -23.59 8.64
C LYS A 78 5.10 -22.97 9.58
N LYS A 79 4.92 -21.64 9.53
CA LYS A 79 3.94 -20.92 10.36
C LYS A 79 2.52 -21.20 9.88
N ASP A 80 2.35 -21.34 8.56
CA ASP A 80 1.06 -21.61 7.91
C ASP A 80 1.02 -23.08 7.45
N GLY A 81 0.76 -23.98 8.42
CA GLY A 81 0.99 -25.44 8.31
C GLY A 81 0.24 -26.25 7.25
N HIS A 82 -0.22 -25.63 6.14
CA HIS A 82 -0.98 -26.28 5.07
C HIS A 82 -0.48 -26.01 3.63
N ILE A 83 0.73 -25.49 3.43
CA ILE A 83 1.33 -25.34 2.08
C ILE A 83 2.72 -25.99 2.03
N THR A 84 2.81 -27.31 2.19
CA THR A 84 4.10 -28.03 2.20
C THR A 84 4.29 -29.08 1.09
N ASP A 85 3.35 -29.24 0.15
CA ASP A 85 3.48 -30.25 -0.93
C ASP A 85 3.62 -29.67 -2.35
N ILE A 86 4.35 -28.56 -2.51
CA ILE A 86 4.87 -28.20 -3.84
C ILE A 86 6.39 -28.39 -3.82
N PRO A 87 6.93 -29.41 -4.52
CA PRO A 87 8.37 -29.56 -4.66
C PRO A 87 8.91 -28.35 -5.42
N VAL A 88 9.62 -27.47 -4.71
CA VAL A 88 10.38 -26.38 -5.32
C VAL A 88 11.62 -26.98 -5.99
N HIS A 89 11.43 -27.58 -7.15
CA HIS A 89 12.53 -27.86 -8.08
C HIS A 89 12.84 -26.55 -8.82
N LEU A 90 13.86 -25.85 -8.32
CA LEU A 90 14.62 -24.87 -9.09
C LEU A 90 15.87 -25.57 -9.64
#